data_AF-A0A7I9ZF09-F1
#
_entry.id   AF-A0A7I9ZF09-F1
#
_cell.length_a   1.000
_cell.length_b   1.000
_cell.length_c   1.000
_cell.angle_alpha   90.00
_cell.angle_beta   90.00
_cell.angle_gamma   90.00
#
_symmetry.space_group_name_H-M   'P 1'
#
loop_
_entity.id
_entity.type
_entity.pdbx_description
1 polymer ?
#
loop_
_entity_poly.entity_id
_entity_poly.type
_entity_poly.pdbx_seq_one_letter_code
_entity_poly.pdbx_strand_id
1 'polypeptide(L)'
;MTKVHTLLGSGVVVSYRTLHRYATTELGFGQRRATVPVADCEPGSELQVDFGRLGLLTDIEDGRRRVVHGLIFTAVYSRHMFVWPTYRQTLAR
;
A
#
# COMPACT_ATOMS: atom_id res chain seq x y z
N MET A 1 -18.95 -15.64 -1.96
CA MET A 1 -19.31 -14.93 -3.21
C MET A 1 -19.62 -13.47 -2.87
N THR A 2 -18.63 -12.59 -2.67
CA THR A 2 -18.96 -11.28 -2.05
C THR A 2 -17.86 -10.23 -2.20
N LYS A 3 -17.67 -9.71 -3.42
CA LYS A 3 -17.06 -8.39 -3.61
C LYS A 3 -17.48 -7.79 -4.95
N VAL A 4 -17.47 -8.62 -6.00
CA VAL A 4 -17.85 -8.20 -7.36
C VAL A 4 -19.35 -7.85 -7.47
N HIS A 5 -20.25 -8.64 -6.84
CA HIS A 5 -21.69 -8.31 -6.81
C HIS A 5 -22.00 -7.00 -6.07
N THR A 6 -21.30 -6.74 -4.97
CA THR A 6 -21.48 -5.53 -4.16
C THR A 6 -20.96 -4.28 -4.89
N LEU A 7 -19.84 -4.40 -5.61
CA LEU A 7 -19.20 -3.28 -6.30
C LEU A 7 -19.93 -2.83 -7.57
N LEU A 8 -20.75 -3.68 -8.18
CA LEU A 8 -21.47 -3.33 -9.41
C LEU A 8 -22.78 -2.59 -9.18
N GLY A 9 -23.27 -2.50 -7.93
CA GLY A 9 -24.31 -1.55 -7.49
C GLY A 9 -25.64 -1.56 -8.26
N SER A 10 -25.88 -2.52 -9.16
CA SER A 10 -26.92 -2.42 -10.18
C SER A 10 -28.26 -3.03 -9.77
N GLY A 11 -28.36 -3.66 -8.60
CA GLY A 11 -29.57 -4.35 -8.13
C GLY A 11 -29.96 -5.60 -8.94
N VAL A 12 -29.16 -5.98 -9.95
CA VAL A 12 -29.43 -7.10 -10.83
C VAL A 12 -28.87 -8.40 -10.24
N VAL A 13 -29.74 -9.38 -10.00
CA VAL A 13 -29.37 -10.72 -9.52
C VAL A 13 -28.95 -11.59 -10.71
N VAL A 14 -27.65 -11.89 -10.83
CA VAL A 14 -27.09 -12.82 -11.81
C VAL A 14 -26.18 -13.83 -11.14
N SER A 15 -25.92 -14.97 -11.80
CA SER A 15 -24.90 -15.90 -11.30
C SER A 15 -23.50 -15.29 -11.38
N TYR A 16 -22.62 -15.65 -10.45
CA TYR A 16 -21.21 -15.22 -10.47
C TYR A 16 -20.52 -15.59 -11.80
N ARG A 17 -20.85 -16.73 -12.40
CA ARG A 17 -20.29 -17.15 -13.70
C ARG A 17 -20.66 -16.19 -14.82
N THR A 18 -21.93 -15.76 -14.86
CA THR A 18 -22.41 -14.78 -15.84
C THR A 18 -21.69 -13.44 -15.65
N LEU A 19 -21.55 -13.00 -14.40
CA LEU A 19 -20.88 -11.76 -14.04
C LEU A 19 -19.40 -11.77 -14.42
N HIS A 20 -18.69 -12.84 -14.07
CA HIS A 20 -17.29 -13.02 -14.40
C HIS A 20 -17.08 -13.03 -15.91
N ARG A 21 -17.92 -13.75 -16.67
CA ARG A 21 -17.84 -13.77 -18.14
C ARG A 21 -18.01 -12.36 -18.71
N TYR A 22 -19.06 -11.64 -18.33
CA TYR A 22 -19.31 -10.28 -18.79
C TYR A 22 -18.14 -9.34 -18.46
N ALA A 23 -17.64 -9.39 -17.22
CA ALA A 23 -16.54 -8.56 -16.80
C ALA A 23 -15.27 -8.84 -17.63
N THR A 24 -14.96 -10.11 -17.91
CA THR A 24 -13.79 -10.47 -18.70
C THR A 24 -13.95 -10.14 -20.19
N THR A 25 -15.13 -10.35 -20.79
CA THR A 25 -15.35 -10.10 -22.23
C THR A 25 -15.55 -8.63 -22.56
N GLU A 26 -16.36 -7.92 -21.77
CA GLU A 26 -16.76 -6.54 -22.09
C GLU A 26 -15.91 -5.49 -21.40
N LEU A 27 -15.40 -5.79 -20.19
CA LEU A 27 -14.70 -4.80 -19.35
C LEU A 27 -13.19 -5.07 -19.23
N GLY A 28 -12.68 -6.11 -19.88
CA GLY A 28 -11.28 -6.51 -19.76
C GLY A 28 -10.86 -6.91 -18.34
N PHE A 29 -11.81 -7.38 -17.52
CA PHE A 29 -11.52 -7.83 -16.16
C PHE A 29 -10.52 -8.98 -16.15
N GLY A 30 -9.46 -8.82 -15.37
CA GLY A 30 -8.33 -9.76 -15.31
C GLY A 30 -7.26 -9.52 -16.38
N GLN A 31 -7.49 -8.63 -17.36
CA GLN A 31 -6.44 -8.24 -18.29
C GLN A 31 -5.41 -7.35 -17.58
N ARG A 32 -4.13 -7.64 -17.80
CA ARG A 32 -3.05 -6.79 -17.32
C ARG A 32 -3.08 -5.49 -18.11
N ARG A 33 -3.29 -4.37 -17.43
CA ARG A 33 -3.19 -3.05 -18.07
C ARG A 33 -1.80 -2.92 -18.73
N ALA A 34 -1.78 -2.32 -19.92
CA ALA A 34 -0.52 -1.92 -20.53
C ALA A 34 0.21 -1.00 -19.54
N THR A 35 1.44 -1.36 -19.19
CA THR A 35 2.29 -0.55 -18.33
C THR A 35 3.33 0.10 -19.22
N VAL A 36 3.53 1.41 -19.05
CA VAL A 36 4.66 2.13 -19.66
C VAL A 36 5.82 1.99 -18.68
N PRO A 37 7.00 1.51 -19.12
CA PRO A 37 8.18 1.50 -18.28
C PRO A 37 8.47 2.92 -17.80
N VAL A 38 8.49 3.12 -16.49
CA VAL A 38 9.00 4.34 -15.87
C VAL A 38 10.49 4.14 -15.72
N ALA A 39 11.30 5.06 -16.25
CA ALA A 39 12.74 5.03 -16.06
C ALA A 39 13.05 5.17 -14.57
N ASP A 40 13.98 4.37 -14.05
CA ASP A 40 14.47 4.55 -12.69
C ASP A 40 15.18 5.91 -12.56
N CYS A 41 15.13 6.52 -11.38
CA CYS A 41 15.86 7.74 -11.09
C CYS A 41 17.37 7.48 -11.06
N GLU A 42 18.19 8.52 -11.25
CA GLU A 42 19.63 8.40 -11.03
C GLU A 42 19.96 8.01 -9.56
N PRO A 43 21.05 7.26 -9.31
CA PRO A 43 21.45 6.88 -7.96
C PRO A 43 21.54 8.07 -7.00
N GLY A 44 20.87 7.97 -5.85
CA GLY A 44 20.86 9.02 -4.83
C GLY A 44 19.96 10.22 -5.11
N SER A 45 19.25 10.24 -6.25
CA SER A 45 18.40 11.38 -6.63
C SER A 45 17.02 11.36 -5.98
N GLU A 46 16.51 10.19 -5.60
CA GLU A 46 15.18 10.06 -5.02
C GLU A 46 15.16 9.07 -3.84
N LEU A 47 14.47 9.47 -2.78
CA LEU A 47 14.15 8.65 -1.61
C LEU A 47 12.64 8.66 -1.39
N GLN A 48 12.05 7.48 -1.24
CA GLN A 48 10.69 7.34 -0.74
C GLN A 48 10.72 7.34 0.80
N VAL A 49 9.84 8.13 1.40
CA VAL A 49 9.73 8.28 2.86
C VAL A 49 8.36 7.82 3.31
N ASP A 50 8.31 6.91 4.27
CA ASP A 50 7.06 6.37 4.84
C ASP A 50 7.18 6.19 6.37
N PHE A 51 6.04 6.03 7.04
CA PHE A 51 5.95 5.61 8.43
C PHE A 51 5.26 4.24 8.54
N GLY A 52 5.98 3.25 9.07
CA GLY A 52 5.42 1.94 9.41
C GLY A 52 5.27 1.76 10.91
N ARG A 53 4.18 1.15 11.40
CA ARG A 53 4.07 0.78 12.82
C ARG A 53 4.95 -0.45 13.11
N LEU A 54 5.97 -0.28 13.96
CA LEU A 54 6.87 -1.37 14.38
C LEU A 54 6.29 -2.19 15.54
N GLY A 55 5.49 -1.56 16.41
CA GLY A 55 4.87 -2.27 17.52
C GLY A 55 4.61 -1.38 18.73
N LEU A 56 4.57 -2.01 19.91
CA LEU A 56 4.45 -1.34 21.20
C LEU A 56 5.73 -1.56 21.98
N LEU A 57 6.37 -0.49 22.45
CA LEU A 57 7.44 -0.57 23.44
C LEU A 57 6.95 0.02 24.76
N THR A 58 7.41 -0.58 25.85
CA THR A 58 7.17 -0.05 27.19
C THR A 58 8.24 1.00 27.48
N ASP A 59 7.80 2.21 27.77
CA ASP A 59 8.66 3.30 28.19
C ASP A 59 9.20 2.99 29.60
N ILE A 60 10.51 3.14 29.79
CA ILE A 60 11.19 2.79 31.04
C ILE A 60 10.92 3.86 32.11
N GLU A 61 10.63 5.10 31.72
CA GLU A 61 10.46 6.23 32.64
C GLU A 61 9.09 6.23 33.33
N ASP A 62 8.03 5.90 32.59
CA ASP A 62 6.64 5.94 33.10
C ASP A 62 5.90 4.59 33.03
N GLY A 63 6.54 3.54 32.52
CA GLY A 63 5.97 2.20 32.38
C GLY A 63 4.86 2.08 31.33
N ARG A 64 4.58 3.12 30.55
CA ARG A 64 3.48 3.13 29.59
C ARG A 64 3.88 2.45 28.29
N ARG A 65 2.93 1.74 27.68
CA ARG A 65 3.09 1.17 26.34
C ARG A 65 2.82 2.23 25.29
N ARG A 66 3.81 2.55 24.47
CA ARG A 66 3.72 3.54 23.40
C ARG A 66 3.89 2.86 22.04
N VAL A 67 3.15 3.34 21.05
CA VAL A 67 3.31 2.86 19.68
C VAL A 67 4.61 3.42 19.13
N VAL A 68 5.45 2.51 18.63
CA VAL A 68 6.69 2.86 17.94
C VAL A 68 6.44 2.71 16.44
N HIS A 69 6.84 3.74 15.73
CA HIS A 69 6.85 3.80 14.28
C HIS A 69 8.29 3.71 13.79
N GLY A 70 8.49 3.22 12.58
CA GLY A 70 9.73 3.35 11.84
C GLY A 70 9.51 4.43 10.80
N LEU A 71 10.31 5.49 10.87
CA LEU A 71 10.51 6.38 9.74
C LEU A 71 11.43 5.64 8.74
N ILE A 72 10.87 5.25 7.61
CA ILE A 72 11.51 4.39 6.62
C ILE A 72 11.93 5.26 5.44
N PHE A 73 13.20 5.17 5.07
CA PHE A 73 13.75 5.75 3.85
C PHE A 73 14.13 4.62 2.90
N THR A 74 13.58 4.64 1.70
CA THR A 74 13.87 3.67 0.65
C THR A 74 14.49 4.37 -0.55
N ALA A 75 15.74 4.04 -0.86
CA ALA A 75 16.41 4.48 -2.09
C ALA A 75 15.69 3.89 -3.30
N VAL A 76 15.16 4.74 -4.18
CA VAL A 76 14.33 4.27 -5.31
C VAL A 76 15.16 3.42 -6.27
N TYR A 77 16.39 3.85 -6.58
CA TYR A 77 17.29 3.13 -7.47
C TYR A 77 17.74 1.77 -6.90
N SER A 78 18.31 1.75 -5.69
CA SER A 78 18.95 0.55 -5.14
C SER A 78 18.06 -0.30 -4.24
N ARG A 79 16.86 0.18 -3.88
CA ARG A 79 15.94 -0.40 -2.90
C ARG A 79 16.55 -0.58 -1.50
N HIS A 80 17.67 0.08 -1.23
CA HIS A 80 18.28 0.08 0.09
C HIS A 80 17.35 0.80 1.08
N MET A 81 17.14 0.20 2.25
CA MET A 81 16.23 0.70 3.27
C MET A 81 17.00 1.09 4.53
N PHE A 82 16.75 2.30 5.01
CA PHE A 82 17.17 2.77 6.33
C PHE A 82 15.92 3.01 7.19
N VAL A 83 15.92 2.53 8.43
CA VAL A 83 14.77 2.62 9.33
C VAL A 83 15.18 3.29 10.63
N TRP A 84 14.47 4.37 10.97
CA TRP A 84 14.66 5.12 12.21
C TRP A 84 13.44 4.96 13.13
N PRO A 85 13.56 4.26 14.28
CA PRO A 85 12.48 4.15 15.25
C PRO A 85 12.11 5.51 15.87
N THR A 86 10.81 5.81 15.95
CA THR A 86 10.28 7.06 16.48
C THR A 86 8.89 6.87 17.08
N TYR A 87 8.56 7.64 18.11
CA TYR A 87 7.21 7.67 18.70
C TYR A 87 6.26 8.64 17.99
N ARG A 88 6.77 9.47 17.07
CA ARG A 88 5.99 10.49 16.35
C ARG A 88 6.05 10.25 14.85
N GLN A 89 4.90 10.43 14.19
CA GLN A 89 4.80 10.52 12.73
C GLN A 89 4.60 11.99 12.40
N THR A 90 5.64 12.67 11.93
CA THR A 90 5.58 14.10 11.66
C THR A 90 6.43 14.39 10.42
N LEU A 91 5.85 15.08 9.44
CA LEU A 91 6.51 15.49 8.20
C LEU A 91 6.87 17.00 8.21
N ALA A 92 6.89 17.62 9.41
CA ALA A 92 6.93 19.06 9.73
C ALA A 92 5.64 19.81 9.29
N ARG A 93 5.06 20.78 10.02
CA ARG A 93 5.45 21.62 11.16
C ARG A 93 4.53 21.38 12.37
#